data_AF-A0A955ISK7-F1
#
_entry.id   AF-A0A955ISK7-F1
#
_cell.length_a   1.000
_cell.length_b   1.000
_cell.length_c   1.000
_cell.angle_alpha   90.00
_cell.angle_beta   90.00
_cell.angle_gamma   90.00
#
_symmetry.space_group_name_H-M   'P 1'
#
loop_
_entity.id
_entity.type
_entity.pdbx_description
1 polymer ?
#
loop_
_entity_poly.entity_id
_entity_poly.type
_entity_poly.pdbx_seq_one_letter_code
_entity_poly.pdbx_strand_id
1 'polypeptide(L)'
;LDLSVSAGQLADATSNMGQRLLEPPSVAGWETHRGWLDSATMLVRLNAARVAADDLLDAPATCARHDLSSPTDARRFAIERTLGASISPALRSVIDDVNGTTPDVLRRSLGLLLATPEYQMA
;
A
#
# COMPACT_ATOMS: atom_id res chain seq x y z
N LEU A 1 3.68 -16.93 12.80
CA LEU A 1 2.58 -16.25 12.08
C LEU A 1 1.57 -17.31 11.73
N ASP A 2 0.51 -17.43 12.52
CA ASP A 2 -0.63 -18.27 12.18
C ASP A 2 -1.47 -17.47 11.19
N LEU A 3 -1.36 -17.78 9.90
CA LEU A 3 -2.13 -17.10 8.87
C LEU A 3 -3.55 -17.66 8.89
N SER A 4 -4.42 -17.05 9.69
CA SER A 4 -5.83 -17.43 9.84
C SER A 4 -6.70 -17.12 8.61
N VAL A 5 -6.13 -16.55 7.56
CA VAL A 5 -6.82 -16.20 6.31
C VAL A 5 -6.64 -17.33 5.30
N SER A 6 -7.75 -17.82 4.75
CA SER A 6 -7.68 -18.84 3.69
C SER A 6 -7.11 -18.29 2.38
N ALA A 7 -6.45 -19.15 1.62
CA ALA A 7 -5.93 -18.78 0.30
C ALA A 7 -7.05 -18.28 -0.65
N GLY A 8 -8.26 -18.82 -0.54
CA GLY A 8 -9.42 -18.38 -1.32
C GLY A 8 -9.83 -16.94 -1.00
N GLN A 9 -9.91 -16.58 0.28
CA GLN A 9 -10.21 -15.19 0.68
C GLN A 9 -9.14 -14.21 0.20
N LEU A 10 -7.88 -14.64 0.19
CA LEU A 10 -6.79 -13.83 -0.35
C LEU A 10 -6.92 -13.65 -1.87
N ALA A 11 -7.26 -14.72 -2.59
CA ALA A 11 -7.49 -14.69 -4.03
C ALA A 11 -8.68 -13.80 -4.43
N ASP A 12 -9.77 -13.82 -3.65
CA ASP A 12 -10.93 -12.95 -3.86
C ASP A 12 -10.56 -11.47 -3.64
N ALA A 13 -9.81 -11.19 -2.57
CA ALA A 13 -9.34 -9.84 -2.28
C ALA A 13 -8.43 -9.30 -3.38
N THR A 14 -7.46 -10.08 -3.87
CA THR A 14 -6.58 -9.69 -4.97
C THR A 14 -7.34 -9.55 -6.29
N SER A 15 -8.33 -10.40 -6.54
CA SER A 15 -9.20 -10.31 -7.72
C SER A 15 -10.01 -9.01 -7.75
N ASN A 16 -10.55 -8.58 -6.61
CA ASN A 16 -11.25 -7.30 -6.49
C ASN A 16 -10.32 -6.09 -6.70
N MET A 17 -9.01 -6.25 -6.49
CA MET A 17 -7.98 -5.25 -6.81
C MET A 17 -7.51 -5.30 -8.27
N GLY A 18 -8.12 -6.14 -9.11
CA GLY A 18 -7.74 -6.34 -10.51
C GLY A 18 -6.57 -7.32 -10.71
N GLN A 19 -6.04 -7.93 -9.65
CA GLN A 19 -4.97 -8.94 -9.70
C GLN A 19 -5.57 -10.35 -9.86
N ARG A 20 -6.31 -10.57 -10.94
CA ARG A 20 -6.89 -11.89 -11.27
C ARG A 20 -5.85 -12.76 -11.97
N LEU A 21 -5.42 -13.83 -11.31
CA LEU A 21 -4.49 -14.78 -11.90
C LEU A 21 -5.18 -15.62 -12.97
N LEU A 22 -4.49 -15.87 -14.08
CA LEU A 22 -4.93 -16.76 -15.18
C LEU A 22 -6.22 -16.32 -15.89
N GLU A 23 -6.62 -15.06 -15.75
CA GLU A 23 -7.79 -14.51 -16.41
C GLU A 23 -7.40 -13.34 -17.31
N PRO A 24 -6.91 -13.64 -18.52
CA PRO A 24 -6.53 -12.60 -19.46
C PRO A 24 -7.77 -11.78 -19.86
N PRO A 25 -7.63 -10.46 -20.06
CA PRO A 25 -8.75 -9.57 -20.36
C PRO A 25 -9.40 -9.84 -21.73
N SER A 26 -8.73 -10.58 -22.63
CA SER A 26 -9.31 -10.99 -23.91
C SER A 26 -8.76 -12.33 -24.42
N VAL A 27 -9.47 -12.92 -25.40
CA VAL A 27 -9.06 -14.14 -26.13
C VAL A 27 -7.73 -14.00 -26.88
N ALA A 28 -7.19 -12.78 -27.02
CA ALA A 28 -5.88 -12.52 -27.59
C ALA A 28 -4.72 -12.71 -26.58
N GLY A 29 -5.01 -13.00 -25.30
CA GLY A 29 -4.04 -13.17 -24.23
C GLY A 29 -3.92 -11.94 -23.33
N TRP A 30 -2.77 -11.82 -22.65
CA TRP A 30 -2.48 -10.66 -21.80
C TRP A 30 -2.24 -9.44 -22.69
N GLU A 31 -3.29 -8.68 -22.88
CA GLU A 31 -3.22 -7.33 -23.41
C GLU A 31 -2.14 -6.54 -22.65
N THR A 32 -1.13 -6.02 -23.35
CA THR A 32 -0.05 -5.17 -22.80
C THR A 32 -0.56 -3.83 -22.23
N HIS A 33 -1.88 -3.66 -22.16
CA HIS A 33 -2.58 -2.47 -21.75
C HIS A 33 -3.18 -2.65 -20.36
N ARG A 34 -3.40 -1.51 -19.70
CA ARG A 34 -3.91 -1.43 -18.33
C ARG A 34 -5.41 -1.75 -18.22
N GLY A 35 -5.97 -2.60 -19.11
CA GLY A 35 -7.40 -2.93 -19.11
C GLY A 35 -7.87 -3.63 -17.82
N TRP A 36 -6.94 -4.26 -17.09
CA TRP A 36 -7.17 -4.84 -15.77
C TRP A 36 -7.21 -3.80 -14.63
N LEU A 37 -6.80 -2.55 -14.88
CA LEU A 37 -6.79 -1.45 -13.92
C LEU A 37 -7.74 -0.35 -14.38
N ASP A 38 -8.83 -0.18 -13.66
CA ASP A 38 -9.83 0.86 -13.83
C ASP A 38 -10.03 1.68 -12.56
N SER A 39 -10.90 2.68 -12.59
CA SER A 39 -11.18 3.52 -11.42
C SER A 39 -11.76 2.75 -10.23
N ALA A 40 -12.49 1.66 -10.49
CA ALA A 40 -13.10 0.85 -9.43
C ALA A 40 -12.05 0.02 -8.69
N THR A 41 -11.20 -0.69 -9.43
CA THR A 41 -10.07 -1.47 -8.91
C THR A 41 -9.04 -0.57 -8.21
N MET A 42 -8.76 0.64 -8.73
CA MET A 42 -7.93 1.64 -8.03
C MET A 42 -8.52 2.06 -6.68
N LEU A 43 -9.84 2.24 -6.59
CA LEU A 43 -10.51 2.57 -5.33
C LEU A 43 -10.42 1.42 -4.31
N VAL A 44 -10.60 0.17 -4.76
CA VAL A 44 -10.44 -1.01 -3.91
C VAL A 44 -9.00 -1.11 -3.40
N ARG A 45 -8.00 -0.92 -4.27
CA ARG A 45 -6.57 -0.89 -3.90
C ARG A 45 -6.27 0.18 -2.84
N LEU A 46 -6.80 1.39 -3.01
CA LEU A 46 -6.60 2.48 -2.05
C LEU A 46 -7.24 2.16 -0.69
N ASN A 47 -8.45 1.60 -0.68
CA ASN A 47 -9.14 1.22 0.54
C ASN A 47 -8.44 0.06 1.27
N ALA A 48 -8.01 -0.97 0.54
CA ALA A 48 -7.27 -2.09 1.10
C ALA A 48 -5.97 -1.62 1.76
N ALA A 49 -5.23 -0.75 1.08
CA ALA A 49 -4.01 -0.16 1.61
C ALA A 49 -4.24 0.73 2.83
N ARG A 50 -5.35 1.50 2.84
CA ARG A 50 -5.75 2.30 4.00
C ARG A 50 -6.00 1.40 5.22
N VAL A 51 -6.71 0.30 5.05
CA VAL A 51 -7.00 -0.66 6.13
C VAL A 51 -5.71 -1.33 6.61
N ALA A 52 -4.86 -1.78 5.68
CA ALA A 52 -3.57 -2.40 6.01
C ALA A 52 -2.63 -1.43 6.75
N ALA A 53 -2.73 -0.14 6.45
CA ALA A 53 -1.94 0.89 7.10
C ALA A 53 -2.55 1.41 8.40
N ASP A 54 -3.80 1.07 8.76
CA ASP A 54 -4.47 1.64 9.94
C ASP A 54 -3.75 1.29 11.25
N ASP A 55 -3.28 0.04 11.36
CA ASP A 55 -2.43 -0.39 12.48
C ASP A 55 -1.07 0.31 12.50
N LEU A 56 -0.53 0.64 11.33
CA LEU A 56 0.74 1.37 11.18
C LEU A 56 0.56 2.87 11.44
N LEU A 57 -0.68 3.38 11.31
CA LEU A 57 -1.06 4.77 11.52
C LEU A 57 -1.11 5.14 13.01
N ASP A 58 -1.26 4.15 13.90
CA ASP A 58 -1.10 4.31 15.33
C ASP A 58 0.39 4.28 15.71
N ALA A 59 1.03 5.46 15.65
CA ALA A 59 2.46 5.59 15.94
C ALA A 59 2.84 5.06 17.35
N PRO A 60 2.11 5.38 18.44
CA PRO A 60 2.36 4.78 19.75
C PRO A 60 2.29 3.24 19.77
N ALA A 61 1.23 2.65 19.21
CA ALA A 61 1.09 1.19 19.18
C ALA A 61 2.16 0.53 18.30
N THR A 62 2.53 1.17 17.18
CA THR A 62 3.61 0.73 16.30
C THR A 62 4.95 0.76 17.01
N CYS A 63 5.27 1.84 17.74
CA CYS A 63 6.50 1.92 18.54
C CYS A 63 6.58 0.80 19.58
N ALA A 64 5.49 0.57 20.32
CA ALA A 64 5.44 -0.46 21.36
C ALA A 64 5.56 -1.88 20.80
N ARG A 65 4.99 -2.14 19.61
CA ARG A 65 5.02 -3.46 18.97
C ARG A 65 6.36 -3.79 18.32
N HIS A 66 7.11 -2.78 17.88
CA HIS A 66 8.31 -2.93 17.06
C HIS A 66 9.58 -2.36 17.71
N ASP A 67 9.54 -2.08 19.01
CA ASP A 67 10.67 -1.54 19.79
C ASP A 67 11.29 -0.28 19.17
N LEU A 68 10.43 0.64 18.67
CA LEU A 68 10.89 1.89 18.03
C LEU A 68 10.98 3.03 19.04
N SER A 69 12.07 3.78 18.97
CA SER A 69 12.41 4.82 19.94
C SER A 69 11.65 6.14 19.75
N SER A 70 11.06 6.38 18.57
CA SER A 70 10.41 7.65 18.27
C SER A 70 9.23 7.52 17.29
N PRO A 71 8.26 8.46 17.33
CA PRO A 71 7.20 8.53 16.32
C PRO A 71 7.72 8.73 14.89
N THR A 72 8.89 9.35 14.72
CA THR A 72 9.58 9.49 13.44
C THR A 72 10.06 8.13 12.92
N ASP A 73 10.55 7.27 13.81
CA ASP A 73 10.94 5.90 13.47
C ASP A 73 9.73 5.05 13.10
N ALA A 74 8.60 5.20 13.79
CA ALA A 74 7.33 4.57 13.40
C ALA A 74 6.88 4.99 11.99
N ARG A 75 6.98 6.27 11.64
CA ARG A 75 6.68 6.76 10.28
C ARG A 75 7.57 6.09 9.24
N ARG A 76 8.89 6.08 9.46
CA ARG A 76 9.84 5.44 8.56
C ARG A 76 9.55 3.95 8.40
N PHE A 77 9.31 3.26 9.51
CA PHE A 77 8.97 1.84 9.54
C PHE A 77 7.71 1.52 8.74
N ALA A 78 6.63 2.30 8.93
CA ALA A 78 5.37 2.14 8.20
C ALA A 78 5.55 2.31 6.68
N ILE A 79 6.34 3.30 6.27
CA ILE A 79 6.62 3.58 4.85
C ILE A 79 7.44 2.44 4.23
N GLU A 80 8.50 2.00 4.90
CA GLU A 80 9.35 0.89 4.44
C GLU A 80 8.54 -0.42 4.33
N ARG A 81 7.61 -0.64 5.26
CA ARG A 81 6.85 -1.89 5.28
C ARG A 81 5.73 -1.96 4.25
N THR A 82 5.18 -0.81 3.85
CA THR A 82 4.11 -0.71 2.85
C THR A 82 4.64 -0.89 1.42
N LEU A 83 5.85 -0.43 1.10
CA LEU A 83 6.39 -0.51 -0.27
C LEU A 83 7.46 -1.57 -0.51
N GLY A 84 8.12 -2.06 0.53
CA GLY A 84 9.44 -2.63 0.31
C GLY A 84 10.43 -1.60 -0.26
N ALA A 85 11.67 -2.00 -0.46
CA ALA A 85 12.82 -1.10 -0.61
C ALA A 85 12.84 -0.16 -1.85
N SER A 86 11.81 -0.12 -2.69
CA SER A 86 11.82 0.60 -3.98
C SER A 86 11.04 1.92 -3.95
N ILE A 87 11.54 2.91 -3.18
CA ILE A 87 11.08 4.31 -3.26
C ILE A 87 12.08 5.11 -4.08
N SER A 88 11.64 5.79 -5.14
CA SER A 88 12.51 6.68 -5.90
C SER A 88 13.01 7.85 -5.03
N PRO A 89 14.24 8.36 -5.23
CA PRO A 89 14.74 9.50 -4.44
C PRO A 89 13.84 10.73 -4.49
N ALA A 90 13.18 10.97 -5.64
CA ALA A 90 12.24 12.07 -5.81
C ALA A 90 10.98 11.91 -4.94
N LEU A 91 10.38 10.72 -4.92
CA LEU A 91 9.22 10.44 -4.07
C LEU A 91 9.59 10.53 -2.58
N ARG A 92 10.80 10.10 -2.21
CA ARG A 92 11.31 10.25 -0.84
C ARG A 92 11.37 11.71 -0.41
N SER A 93 11.92 12.59 -1.26
CA SER A 93 11.95 14.03 -0.99
C SER A 93 10.55 14.60 -0.76
N VAL A 94 9.59 14.27 -1.64
CA VAL A 94 8.20 14.74 -1.52
C VAL A 94 7.56 14.25 -0.22
N ILE A 95 7.82 13.00 0.17
CA ILE A 95 7.32 12.41 1.42
C ILE A 95 7.92 13.13 2.64
N ASP A 96 9.20 13.47 2.60
CA ASP A 96 9.93 14.15 3.68
C ASP A 96 9.54 15.63 3.81
N ASP A 97 9.11 16.26 2.73
CA ASP A 97 8.56 17.63 2.73
C ASP A 97 7.13 17.72 3.31
N VAL A 98 6.49 16.59 3.61
CA VAL A 98 5.16 16.57 4.24
C VAL A 98 5.27 17.04 5.70
N ASN A 99 4.72 18.22 5.97
CA ASN A 99 4.67 18.84 7.30
C ASN A 99 3.28 18.66 7.96
N GLY A 100 3.23 18.60 9.30
CA GLY A 100 1.99 18.48 10.06
C GLY A 100 2.14 17.69 11.36
N THR A 101 1.00 17.27 11.94
CA THR A 101 1.00 16.33 13.07
C THR A 101 1.43 14.93 12.59
N THR A 102 2.03 14.10 13.45
CA THR A 102 2.50 12.75 13.06
C THR A 102 1.42 11.90 12.37
N PRO A 103 0.17 11.84 12.86
CA PRO A 103 -0.90 11.09 12.18
C PRO A 103 -1.25 11.65 10.80
N ASP A 104 -1.27 12.98 10.65
CA ASP A 104 -1.58 13.65 9.38
C ASP A 104 -0.46 13.46 8.35
N VAL A 105 0.79 13.60 8.79
CA VAL A 105 1.98 13.40 7.96
C VAL A 105 1.99 11.96 7.46
N LEU A 106 1.79 10.99 8.34
CA LEU A 106 1.80 9.58 7.98
C LEU A 106 0.70 9.24 6.97
N ARG A 107 -0.53 9.72 7.22
CA ARG A 107 -1.66 9.53 6.30
C ARG A 107 -1.41 10.17 4.93
N ARG A 108 -0.82 11.37 4.87
CA ARG A 108 -0.45 12.03 3.61
C ARG A 108 0.66 11.30 2.88
N SER A 109 1.73 10.92 3.58
CA SER A 109 2.86 10.18 3.00
C SER A 109 2.39 8.86 2.41
N LEU A 110 1.54 8.11 3.12
CA LEU A 110 0.91 6.89 2.61
C LEU A 110 -0.02 7.20 1.42
N GLY A 111 -0.87 8.22 1.50
CA GLY A 111 -1.74 8.59 0.38
C GLY A 111 -0.97 8.88 -0.92
N LEU A 112 0.12 9.64 -0.84
CA LEU A 112 0.99 9.95 -1.98
C LEU A 112 1.66 8.70 -2.55
N LEU A 113 2.14 7.83 -1.66
CA LEU A 113 2.76 6.56 -1.99
C LEU A 113 1.79 5.61 -2.69
N LEU A 114 0.57 5.49 -2.18
CA LEU A 114 -0.48 4.64 -2.75
C LEU A 114 -0.99 5.17 -4.09
N ALA A 115 -0.86 6.47 -4.35
CA ALA A 115 -1.21 7.07 -5.63
C ALA A 115 -0.13 6.88 -6.72
N THR A 116 1.03 6.32 -6.38
CA THR A 116 2.12 6.15 -7.35
C THR A 116 1.81 5.06 -8.39
N PRO A 117 2.19 5.26 -9.67
CA PRO A 117 2.07 4.22 -10.69
C PRO A 117 2.77 2.92 -10.29
N GLU A 118 3.92 3.01 -9.62
CA GLU A 118 4.70 1.87 -9.16
C GLU A 118 3.91 1.00 -8.18
N TYR A 119 3.23 1.63 -7.22
CA TYR A 119 2.34 0.92 -6.30
C TYR A 119 1.12 0.31 -7.01
N GLN A 120 0.54 1.05 -7.97
CA GLN A 120 -0.65 0.59 -8.70
C GLN A 120 -0.35 -0.49 -9.75
N MET A 121 0.91 -0.64 -10.16
CA MET A 121 1.37 -1.66 -11.11
C MET A 121 1.99 -2.90 -10.47
N ALA A 122 2.23 -2.88 -9.15
CA ALA A 122 2.70 -4.03 -8.40
C ALA A 122 1.58 -5.09 -8.20
#